data_AF-A0A1F9E8T5-F1
#
_entry.id   AF-A0A1F9E8T5-F1
#
_cell.length_a   1.000
_cell.length_b   1.000
_cell.length_c   1.000
_cell.angle_alpha   90.00
_cell.angle_beta   90.00
_cell.angle_gamma   90.00
#
_symmetry.space_group_name_H-M   'P 1'
#
loop_
_entity.id
_entity.type
_entity.pdbx_description
1 polymer ?
#
loop_
_entity_poly.entity_id
_entity_poly.type
_entity_poly.pdbx_seq_one_letter_code
_entity_poly.pdbx_strand_id
1 'polypeptide(L)'
;MKKILFLGLISSFLFLEVTAYAEKCSPSQGPFLELEEQAFNWVKPFIKDLSIEEATEVLIQYYLDKEDSDPDDLNKLLEWTKNQYPQIYKNIVKTLLEKEDPAPLNPKMIQFKTIAIQHANEFGEEFYPLLKNRLDGYTPKFFSPYLHAVETRELQELVIALSSHEGSAELGHAILEDRYNGPKTFEPATQRNLKAQLSHLWLKSQIVESLAHLPSQKEFVMTYLNGDNIHLKVGAIRGLGNNSQNWPLLRPFLDSSDIDIKITSAGALKNDVESWPRIISLLSTPHKRLQDEVTTTLYTSTLSPQQSSPHLLEILRASFQLFPDAQDDFSFNHHRQQWFVLRQLRQLDSIQEDNLRLALSLEEELSKHPSPNNDVTLELLKRELKRFH
;
A
#
# COMPACT_ATOMS: atom_id res chain seq x y z
N MET A 1 -24.96 14.24 22.19
CA MET A 1 -24.20 14.59 23.43
C MET A 1 -24.03 13.44 24.42
N LYS A 2 -25.08 12.82 25.00
CA LYS A 2 -24.90 11.72 25.97
C LYS A 2 -24.21 10.46 25.41
N LYS A 3 -24.47 10.08 24.15
CA LYS A 3 -23.76 8.97 23.47
C LYS A 3 -22.30 9.29 23.13
N ILE A 4 -22.01 10.53 22.73
CA ILE A 4 -20.63 10.98 22.39
C ILE A 4 -19.75 11.05 23.64
N LEU A 5 -20.30 11.54 24.76
CA LEU A 5 -19.63 11.48 26.08
C LEU A 5 -19.38 10.04 26.54
N PHE A 6 -20.30 9.12 26.22
CA PHE A 6 -20.12 7.69 26.51
C PHE A 6 -19.04 7.06 25.63
N LEU A 7 -18.93 7.46 24.36
CA LEU A 7 -17.87 7.01 23.45
C LEU A 7 -16.50 7.60 23.80
N GLY A 8 -16.44 8.86 24.23
CA GLY A 8 -15.21 9.46 24.77
C GLY A 8 -14.76 8.77 26.06
N LEU A 9 -15.69 8.41 26.95
CA LEU A 9 -15.40 7.60 28.14
C LEU A 9 -14.97 6.18 27.77
N ILE A 10 -15.57 5.55 26.76
CA ILE A 10 -15.13 4.25 26.24
C ILE A 10 -13.72 4.36 25.66
N SER A 11 -13.40 5.38 24.87
CA SER A 11 -12.05 5.61 24.34
C SER A 11 -11.01 5.73 25.45
N SER A 12 -11.30 6.53 26.48
CA SER A 12 -10.41 6.66 27.65
C SER A 12 -10.33 5.38 28.50
N PHE A 13 -11.42 4.62 28.61
CA PHE A 13 -11.46 3.36 29.38
C PHE A 13 -10.75 2.22 28.64
N LEU A 14 -10.92 2.14 27.32
CA LEU A 14 -10.19 1.23 26.43
C LEU A 14 -8.69 1.53 26.48
N PHE A 15 -8.31 2.81 26.48
CA PHE A 15 -6.91 3.21 26.62
C PHE A 15 -6.33 2.75 27.96
N LEU A 16 -7.08 2.89 29.06
CA LEU A 16 -6.68 2.42 30.40
C LEU A 16 -6.60 0.89 30.52
N GLU A 17 -7.50 0.12 29.91
CA GLU A 17 -7.41 -1.35 29.94
C GLU A 17 -6.30 -1.90 29.05
N VAL A 18 -6.09 -1.31 27.86
CA VAL A 18 -5.01 -1.71 26.94
C VAL A 18 -3.64 -1.41 27.56
N THR A 19 -3.48 -0.25 28.21
CA THR A 19 -2.23 0.09 28.93
C THR A 19 -2.01 -0.80 30.15
N ALA A 20 -3.05 -1.10 30.94
CA ALA A 20 -2.94 -2.02 32.07
C ALA A 20 -2.67 -3.49 31.66
N TYR A 21 -3.11 -3.89 30.47
CA TYR A 21 -2.80 -5.20 29.90
C TYR A 21 -1.36 -5.23 29.33
N ALA A 22 -0.93 -4.17 28.66
CA ALA A 22 0.46 -4.00 28.19
C ALA A 22 1.48 -4.08 29.33
N GLU A 23 1.17 -3.52 30.50
CA GLU A 23 2.03 -3.60 31.70
C GLU A 23 2.11 -5.01 32.30
N LYS A 24 1.15 -5.90 32.02
CA LYS A 24 1.13 -7.29 32.52
C LYS A 24 1.82 -8.29 31.59
N CYS A 25 1.99 -7.96 30.31
CA CYS A 25 2.66 -8.81 29.34
C CYS A 25 4.17 -8.49 29.32
N SER A 26 4.99 -9.52 29.56
CA SER A 26 6.46 -9.41 29.69
C SER A 26 7.14 -8.83 28.43
N PRO A 27 8.32 -8.18 28.52
CA PRO A 27 8.94 -7.46 27.40
C PRO A 27 9.46 -8.32 26.24
N SER A 28 9.28 -9.65 26.28
CA SER A 28 9.89 -10.60 25.33
C SER A 28 8.94 -11.21 24.30
N GLN A 29 7.66 -10.82 24.28
CA GLN A 29 6.72 -11.21 23.23
C GLN A 29 6.24 -9.94 22.51
N GLY A 30 6.42 -9.90 21.19
CA GLY A 30 6.23 -8.72 20.32
C GLY A 30 4.92 -7.96 20.62
N PRO A 31 4.94 -6.81 21.31
CA PRO A 31 3.75 -6.40 22.05
C PRO A 31 2.88 -5.36 21.35
N PHE A 32 3.32 -4.70 20.28
CA PHE A 32 2.56 -3.56 19.76
C PHE A 32 1.45 -3.94 18.76
N LEU A 33 1.76 -4.82 17.80
CA LEU A 33 0.81 -5.24 16.77
C LEU A 33 -0.36 -6.06 17.32
N GLU A 34 -0.13 -6.95 18.30
CA GLU A 34 -1.21 -7.72 18.92
C GLU A 34 -2.12 -6.85 19.79
N LEU A 35 -1.59 -5.83 20.48
CA LEU A 35 -2.39 -4.91 21.28
C LEU A 35 -3.22 -3.96 20.42
N GLU A 36 -2.65 -3.43 19.34
CA GLU A 36 -3.40 -2.63 18.38
C GLU A 36 -4.45 -3.47 17.67
N GLU A 37 -4.11 -4.70 17.25
CA GLU A 37 -5.07 -5.62 16.66
C GLU A 37 -6.19 -5.98 17.65
N GLN A 38 -5.89 -6.15 18.95
CA GLN A 38 -6.90 -6.40 19.99
C GLN A 38 -7.79 -5.17 20.25
N ALA A 39 -7.19 -3.99 20.46
CA ALA A 39 -7.93 -2.74 20.65
C ALA A 39 -8.85 -2.46 19.45
N PHE A 40 -8.33 -2.72 18.25
CA PHE A 40 -9.07 -2.56 17.02
C PHE A 40 -10.16 -3.62 16.82
N ASN A 41 -9.88 -4.88 17.19
CA ASN A 41 -10.89 -5.94 17.25
C ASN A 41 -12.00 -5.64 18.25
N TRP A 42 -11.73 -4.84 19.30
CA TRP A 42 -12.76 -4.38 20.22
C TRP A 42 -13.60 -3.25 19.63
N VAL A 43 -13.03 -2.35 18.83
CA VAL A 43 -13.78 -1.28 18.14
C VAL A 43 -14.67 -1.84 17.01
N LYS A 44 -14.23 -2.92 16.36
CA LYS A 44 -14.89 -3.51 15.18
C LYS A 44 -16.37 -3.89 15.36
N PRO A 45 -16.81 -4.53 16.47
CA PRO A 45 -18.23 -4.77 16.74
C PRO A 45 -19.04 -3.47 16.86
N PHE A 46 -18.50 -2.44 17.51
CA PHE A 46 -19.22 -1.19 17.75
C PHE A 46 -19.43 -0.39 16.47
N ILE A 47 -18.48 -0.40 15.53
CA ILE A 47 -18.62 0.32 14.24
C ILE A 47 -19.89 -0.08 13.49
N LYS A 48 -20.33 -1.35 13.61
CA LYS A 48 -21.52 -1.84 12.90
C LYS A 48 -22.83 -1.25 13.43
N ASP A 49 -22.83 -0.80 14.68
CA ASP A 49 -24.02 -0.26 15.36
C ASP A 49 -24.07 1.27 15.31
N LEU A 50 -23.04 1.91 14.77
CA LEU A 50 -22.95 3.37 14.60
C LEU A 50 -23.47 3.79 13.22
N SER A 51 -24.00 5.02 13.13
CA SER A 51 -24.15 5.67 11.83
C SER A 51 -22.78 5.89 11.17
N ILE A 52 -22.76 6.08 9.85
CA ILE A 52 -21.52 6.32 9.11
C ILE A 52 -20.78 7.53 9.68
N GLU A 53 -21.52 8.60 10.00
CA GLU A 53 -20.98 9.84 10.56
C GLU A 53 -20.40 9.62 11.97
N GLU A 54 -21.12 8.90 12.85
CA GLU A 54 -20.62 8.57 14.19
C GLU A 54 -19.37 7.68 14.13
N ALA A 55 -19.35 6.68 13.24
CA ALA A 55 -18.20 5.81 13.07
C ALA A 55 -16.98 6.56 12.52
N THR A 56 -17.19 7.46 11.54
CA THR A 56 -16.13 8.34 11.03
C THR A 56 -15.58 9.23 12.13
N GLU A 57 -16.42 9.86 12.93
CA GLU A 57 -15.99 10.73 14.03
C GLU A 57 -15.18 9.96 15.08
N VAL A 58 -15.67 8.79 15.51
CA VAL A 58 -14.98 7.93 16.49
C VAL A 58 -13.61 7.50 15.98
N LEU A 59 -13.52 7.05 14.72
CA LEU A 59 -12.25 6.62 14.14
C LEU A 59 -11.26 7.78 14.01
N ILE A 60 -11.72 8.96 13.58
CA ILE A 60 -10.85 10.13 13.50
C ILE A 60 -10.38 10.56 14.89
N GLN A 61 -11.27 10.66 15.87
CA GLN A 61 -10.93 11.04 17.24
C GLN A 61 -9.91 10.08 17.85
N TYR A 62 -10.14 8.78 17.73
CA TYR A 62 -9.23 7.76 18.24
C TYR A 62 -7.78 7.95 17.77
N TYR A 63 -7.56 8.32 16.50
CA TYR A 63 -6.21 8.56 15.98
C TYR A 63 -5.68 9.96 16.22
N LEU A 64 -6.53 10.98 16.21
CA LEU A 64 -6.10 12.34 16.49
C LEU A 64 -5.70 12.55 17.96
N ASP A 65 -6.40 11.88 18.88
CA ASP A 65 -6.21 12.05 20.32
C ASP A 65 -5.06 11.19 20.87
N LYS A 66 -4.63 10.15 20.14
CA LYS A 66 -3.47 9.33 20.52
C LYS A 66 -2.20 10.14 20.29
N GLU A 67 -1.64 10.75 21.34
CA GLU A 67 -0.44 11.61 21.28
C GLU A 67 0.69 10.93 20.47
N ASP A 68 0.90 9.63 20.67
CA ASP A 68 1.96 8.83 20.05
C ASP A 68 1.56 8.10 18.75
N SER A 69 0.42 8.41 18.12
CA SER A 69 0.04 7.67 16.90
C SER A 69 1.02 7.93 15.74
N ASP A 70 1.57 6.84 15.20
CA ASP A 70 2.43 6.86 14.03
C ASP A 70 1.58 7.14 12.76
N PRO A 71 2.03 8.01 11.82
CA PRO A 71 1.44 8.10 10.49
C PRO A 71 1.16 6.74 9.81
N ASP A 72 2.00 5.74 10.03
CA ASP A 72 1.81 4.40 9.48
C ASP A 72 0.55 3.72 10.04
N ASP A 73 0.14 4.03 11.28
CA ASP A 73 -1.07 3.46 11.88
C ASP A 73 -2.33 4.01 11.24
N LEU A 74 -2.32 5.30 10.84
CA LEU A 74 -3.42 5.89 10.07
C LEU A 74 -3.53 5.22 8.69
N ASN A 75 -2.40 4.94 8.03
CA ASN A 75 -2.44 4.27 6.73
C ASN A 75 -3.02 2.85 6.83
N LYS A 76 -2.61 2.08 7.84
CA LYS A 76 -3.18 0.74 8.12
C LYS A 76 -4.68 0.80 8.41
N LEU A 77 -5.12 1.80 9.19
CA LEU A 77 -6.54 2.03 9.46
C LEU A 77 -7.32 2.27 8.17
N LEU A 78 -6.83 3.20 7.34
CA LEU A 78 -7.50 3.57 6.10
C LEU A 78 -7.63 2.37 5.16
N GLU A 79 -6.56 1.58 5.01
CA GLU A 79 -6.59 0.33 4.23
C GLU A 79 -7.59 -0.68 4.79
N TRP A 80 -7.63 -0.87 6.11
CA TRP A 80 -8.63 -1.75 6.71
C TRP A 80 -10.06 -1.23 6.50
N THR A 81 -10.27 0.07 6.72
CA THR A 81 -11.60 0.69 6.63
C THR A 81 -12.08 0.65 5.19
N LYS A 82 -11.19 0.85 4.22
CA LYS A 82 -11.47 0.71 2.79
C LYS A 82 -11.98 -0.69 2.46
N ASN A 83 -11.34 -1.73 2.99
CA ASN A 83 -11.72 -3.11 2.73
C ASN A 83 -13.01 -3.55 3.43
N GLN A 84 -13.28 -3.04 4.64
CA GLN A 84 -14.42 -3.48 5.45
C GLN A 84 -15.65 -2.56 5.32
N TYR A 85 -15.42 -1.26 5.23
CA TYR A 85 -16.44 -0.21 5.28
C TYR A 85 -16.12 0.95 4.31
N PRO A 86 -16.22 0.73 2.97
CA PRO A 86 -15.79 1.70 1.96
C PRO A 86 -16.38 3.11 2.14
N GLN A 87 -17.63 3.22 2.60
CA GLN A 87 -18.30 4.50 2.83
C GLN A 87 -17.71 5.27 4.03
N ILE A 88 -17.39 4.57 5.12
CA ILE A 88 -16.74 5.16 6.30
C ILE A 88 -15.34 5.65 5.90
N TYR A 89 -14.60 4.83 5.14
CA TYR A 89 -13.28 5.18 4.62
C TYR A 89 -13.33 6.47 3.78
N LYS A 90 -14.24 6.55 2.82
CA LYS A 90 -14.44 7.76 2.00
C LYS A 90 -14.72 8.98 2.88
N ASN A 91 -15.59 8.85 3.88
CA ASN A 91 -15.91 9.94 4.80
C ASN A 91 -14.71 10.35 5.65
N ILE A 92 -13.86 9.41 6.11
CA ILE A 92 -12.64 9.74 6.84
C ILE A 92 -11.70 10.58 5.96
N VAL A 93 -11.44 10.14 4.73
CA VAL A 93 -10.59 10.88 3.77
C VAL A 93 -11.14 12.28 3.56
N LYS A 94 -12.44 12.39 3.27
CA LYS A 94 -13.11 13.69 3.09
C LYS A 94 -12.94 14.61 4.31
N THR A 95 -13.24 14.11 5.51
CA THR A 95 -13.14 14.91 6.74
C THR A 95 -11.71 15.36 7.02
N LEU A 96 -10.70 14.53 6.76
CA LEU A 96 -9.30 14.92 6.90
C LEU A 96 -8.89 16.02 5.90
N LEU A 97 -9.34 15.93 4.65
CA LEU A 97 -9.09 16.95 3.62
C LEU A 97 -9.77 18.28 3.93
N GLU A 98 -10.99 18.25 4.46
CA GLU A 98 -11.79 19.44 4.81
C GLU A 98 -11.34 20.11 6.10
N LYS A 99 -10.64 19.38 6.99
CA LYS A 99 -10.18 19.92 8.26
C LYS A 99 -9.23 21.10 8.03
N GLU A 100 -9.39 22.18 8.78
CA GLU A 100 -8.45 23.31 8.76
C GLU A 100 -7.09 22.90 9.37
N ASP A 101 -6.03 23.63 9.04
CA ASP A 101 -4.74 23.42 9.69
C ASP A 101 -4.83 23.98 11.12
N PRO A 102 -4.50 23.20 12.16
CA PRO A 102 -4.64 23.64 13.54
C PRO A 102 -3.71 24.83 13.83
N ALA A 103 -4.15 25.72 14.72
CA ALA A 103 -3.34 26.76 15.32
C ALA A 103 -3.15 26.43 16.82
N PRO A 104 -1.93 26.13 17.31
CA PRO A 104 -0.66 26.16 16.59
C PRO A 104 -0.51 25.02 15.57
N LEU A 105 0.37 25.24 14.58
CA LEU A 105 0.66 24.26 13.54
C LEU A 105 1.14 22.95 14.15
N ASN A 106 0.46 21.87 13.78
CA ASN A 106 0.79 20.51 14.19
C ASN A 106 1.31 19.73 12.97
N PRO A 107 2.63 19.40 12.90
CA PRO A 107 3.20 18.61 11.82
C PRO A 107 2.47 17.28 11.57
N LYS A 108 1.94 16.66 12.63
CA LYS A 108 1.18 15.41 12.57
C LYS A 108 -0.10 15.56 11.77
N MET A 109 -0.81 16.67 11.93
CA MET A 109 -2.02 16.93 11.14
C MET A 109 -1.68 17.10 9.65
N ILE A 110 -0.53 17.71 9.33
CA ILE A 110 -0.07 17.83 7.93
C ILE A 110 0.24 16.45 7.36
N GLN A 111 0.88 15.56 8.13
CA GLN A 111 1.12 14.18 7.72
C GLN A 111 -0.19 13.41 7.50
N PHE A 112 -1.19 13.57 8.38
CA PHE A 112 -2.49 12.93 8.21
C PHE A 112 -3.24 13.42 6.97
N LYS A 113 -3.16 14.72 6.66
CA LYS A 113 -3.68 15.26 5.41
C LYS A 113 -2.92 14.76 4.19
N THR A 114 -1.60 14.63 4.29
CA THR A 114 -0.76 14.04 3.24
C THR A 114 -1.20 12.61 2.93
N ILE A 115 -1.44 11.80 3.96
CA ILE A 115 -2.00 10.44 3.80
C ILE A 115 -3.40 10.52 3.19
N ALA A 116 -4.27 11.41 3.67
CA ALA A 116 -5.60 11.59 3.08
C ALA A 116 -5.54 11.97 1.58
N ILE A 117 -4.58 12.80 1.16
CA ILE A 117 -4.36 13.16 -0.25
C ILE A 117 -3.96 11.93 -1.09
N GLN A 118 -3.08 11.07 -0.57
CA GLN A 118 -2.69 9.82 -1.25
C GLN A 118 -3.92 8.93 -1.52
N HIS A 119 -4.76 8.77 -0.50
CA HIS A 119 -6.00 7.97 -0.56
C HIS A 119 -7.09 8.64 -1.41
N ALA A 120 -7.10 9.98 -1.50
CA ALA A 120 -8.09 10.72 -2.26
C ALA A 120 -8.03 10.45 -3.77
N ASN A 121 -6.87 10.01 -4.28
CA ASN A 121 -6.68 9.66 -5.68
C ASN A 121 -7.66 8.58 -6.17
N GLU A 122 -8.12 7.70 -5.29
CA GLU A 122 -9.11 6.66 -5.60
C GLU A 122 -10.51 7.21 -5.87
N PHE A 123 -10.78 8.44 -5.44
CA PHE A 123 -12.06 9.14 -5.58
C PHE A 123 -11.93 10.38 -6.47
N GLY A 124 -11.07 10.28 -7.50
CA GLY A 124 -10.63 11.39 -8.36
C GLY A 124 -11.68 12.48 -8.60
N GLU A 125 -12.82 12.15 -9.20
CA GLU A 125 -13.88 13.13 -9.52
C GLU A 125 -14.49 13.83 -8.30
N GLU A 126 -14.69 13.09 -7.19
CA GLU A 126 -15.38 13.62 -6.00
C GLU A 126 -14.46 14.55 -5.21
N PHE A 127 -13.19 14.18 -5.04
CA PHE A 127 -12.24 14.95 -4.25
C PHE A 127 -11.39 15.92 -5.07
N TYR A 128 -11.44 15.87 -6.41
CA TYR A 128 -10.72 16.80 -7.28
C TYR A 128 -10.93 18.28 -6.91
N PRO A 129 -12.17 18.78 -6.68
CA PRO A 129 -12.36 20.17 -6.29
C PRO A 129 -11.65 20.54 -4.98
N LEU A 130 -11.65 19.63 -3.98
CA LEU A 130 -10.99 19.85 -2.70
C LEU A 130 -9.47 19.89 -2.86
N LEU A 131 -8.89 18.93 -3.58
CA LEU A 131 -7.45 18.87 -3.86
C LEU A 131 -6.98 20.08 -4.66
N LYS A 132 -7.75 20.48 -5.68
CA LYS A 132 -7.43 21.62 -6.53
C LYS A 132 -7.47 22.94 -5.76
N ASN A 133 -8.53 23.15 -4.98
CA ASN A 133 -8.64 24.33 -4.11
C ASN A 133 -7.50 24.38 -3.09
N ARG A 134 -7.09 23.22 -2.53
CA ARG A 134 -5.96 23.14 -1.60
C ARG A 134 -4.64 23.51 -2.27
N LEU A 135 -4.37 23.05 -3.49
CA LEU A 135 -3.16 23.43 -4.22
C LEU A 135 -3.16 24.91 -4.61
N ASP A 136 -4.28 25.42 -5.11
CA ASP A 136 -4.41 26.82 -5.55
C ASP A 136 -4.30 27.82 -4.40
N GLY A 137 -4.84 27.44 -3.23
CA GLY A 137 -4.78 28.21 -1.99
C GLY A 137 -3.59 27.87 -1.10
N TYR A 138 -2.64 27.03 -1.55
CA TYR A 138 -1.57 26.55 -0.67
C TYR A 138 -0.66 27.71 -0.23
N THR A 139 -0.51 27.89 1.08
CA THR A 139 0.43 28.84 1.67
C THR A 139 1.43 28.09 2.54
N PRO A 140 2.74 28.42 2.49
CA PRO A 140 3.72 27.85 3.41
C PRO A 140 3.30 28.12 4.85
N LYS A 141 3.24 27.06 5.63
CA LYS A 141 2.81 27.03 7.03
C LYS A 141 3.96 27.43 7.94
N PHE A 142 5.19 27.01 7.62
CA PHE A 142 6.37 27.35 8.42
C PHE A 142 7.02 28.64 7.90
N PHE A 143 7.43 29.53 8.81
CA PHE A 143 8.09 30.78 8.46
C PHE A 143 9.54 30.51 8.03
N SER A 144 9.70 30.12 6.77
CA SER A 144 10.99 29.76 6.16
C SER A 144 10.94 30.03 4.66
N PRO A 145 12.05 30.48 4.05
CA PRO A 145 12.15 30.55 2.59
C PRO A 145 12.11 29.16 1.93
N TYR A 146 12.33 28.11 2.72
CA TYR A 146 12.26 26.70 2.34
C TYR A 146 11.00 26.08 2.92
N LEU A 147 10.34 25.23 2.13
CA LEU A 147 9.26 24.40 2.65
C LEU A 147 9.80 23.41 3.68
N HIS A 148 9.04 23.20 4.76
CA HIS A 148 9.36 22.12 5.68
C HIS A 148 9.22 20.76 4.97
N ALA A 149 9.92 19.72 5.45
CA ALA A 149 9.88 18.39 4.82
C ALA A 149 8.45 17.84 4.68
N VAL A 150 7.61 18.02 5.71
CA VAL A 150 6.20 17.61 5.71
C VAL A 150 5.35 18.40 4.69
N GLU A 151 5.65 19.67 4.45
CA GLU A 151 4.96 20.49 3.45
C GLU A 151 5.38 20.14 2.03
N THR A 152 6.68 19.85 1.86
CA THR A 152 7.22 19.38 0.58
C THR A 152 6.55 18.07 0.20
N ARG A 153 6.44 17.15 1.17
CA ARG A 153 5.73 15.89 0.98
C ARG A 153 4.25 16.11 0.65
N GLU A 154 3.55 16.96 1.40
CA GLU A 154 2.15 17.29 1.12
C GLU A 154 1.94 17.82 -0.31
N LEU A 155 2.78 18.76 -0.75
CA LEU A 155 2.73 19.31 -2.11
C LEU A 155 3.04 18.27 -3.18
N GLN A 156 4.03 17.40 -2.93
CA GLN A 156 4.34 16.29 -3.84
C GLN A 156 3.11 15.38 -4.02
N GLU A 157 2.44 15.00 -2.93
CA GLU A 157 1.23 14.18 -3.01
C GLU A 157 0.07 14.91 -3.67
N LEU A 158 -0.10 16.22 -3.45
CA LEU A 158 -1.11 17.03 -4.15
C LEU A 158 -0.90 17.03 -5.66
N VAL A 159 0.34 17.24 -6.12
CA VAL A 159 0.61 17.28 -7.57
C VAL A 159 0.51 15.90 -8.20
N ILE A 160 0.87 14.83 -7.49
CA ILE A 160 0.64 13.44 -7.92
C ILE A 160 -0.86 13.20 -8.09
N ALA A 161 -1.65 13.43 -7.03
CA ALA A 161 -3.09 13.17 -7.01
C ALA A 161 -3.87 14.04 -8.00
N LEU A 162 -3.41 15.25 -8.31
CA LEU A 162 -4.04 16.09 -9.34
C LEU A 162 -3.64 15.69 -10.77
N SER A 163 -2.46 15.09 -10.96
CA SER A 163 -1.99 14.65 -12.29
C SER A 163 -2.74 13.42 -12.80
N SER A 164 -3.43 12.68 -11.94
CA SER A 164 -4.30 11.55 -12.32
C SER A 164 -5.71 11.98 -12.74
N HIS A 165 -6.01 13.29 -12.74
CA HIS A 165 -7.31 13.83 -13.10
C HIS A 165 -7.24 14.61 -14.43
N GLU A 166 -8.22 14.41 -15.32
CA GLU A 166 -8.24 14.98 -16.68
C GLU A 166 -8.07 16.51 -16.66
N GLY A 167 -8.89 17.18 -15.83
CA GLY A 167 -8.85 18.63 -15.66
C GLY A 167 -7.54 19.22 -15.11
N SER A 168 -6.56 18.40 -14.73
CA SER A 168 -5.24 18.83 -14.27
C SER A 168 -4.07 18.03 -14.88
N ALA A 169 -4.26 17.30 -15.98
CA ALA A 169 -3.19 16.59 -16.67
C ALA A 169 -2.03 17.53 -17.09
N GLU A 170 -2.33 18.77 -17.49
CA GLU A 170 -1.32 19.78 -17.85
C GLU A 170 -0.41 20.16 -16.66
N LEU A 171 -0.87 20.03 -15.42
CA LEU A 171 0.00 20.19 -14.24
C LEU A 171 1.10 19.13 -14.24
N GLY A 172 0.74 17.88 -14.52
CA GLY A 172 1.69 16.77 -14.65
C GLY A 172 2.70 17.03 -15.76
N HIS A 173 2.23 17.44 -16.95
CA HIS A 173 3.11 17.82 -18.07
C HIS A 173 4.08 18.95 -17.69
N ALA A 174 3.55 20.01 -17.08
CA ALA A 174 4.36 21.15 -16.68
C ALA A 174 5.45 20.77 -15.65
N ILE A 175 5.21 19.78 -14.77
CA ILE A 175 6.23 19.29 -13.84
C ILE A 175 7.26 18.43 -14.57
N LEU A 176 6.83 17.53 -15.45
CA LEU A 176 7.74 16.67 -16.22
C LEU A 176 8.69 17.48 -17.09
N GLU A 177 8.22 18.60 -17.65
CA GLU A 177 8.96 19.54 -18.47
C GLU A 177 9.66 20.67 -17.67
N ASP A 178 9.67 20.59 -16.33
CA ASP A 178 10.27 21.59 -15.44
C ASP A 178 9.76 23.04 -15.66
N ARG A 179 8.51 23.17 -16.13
CA ARG A 179 7.78 24.44 -16.35
C ARG A 179 6.96 24.88 -15.14
N TYR A 180 6.61 23.99 -14.23
CA TYR A 180 5.83 24.31 -13.03
C TYR A 180 6.70 24.99 -11.95
N ASN A 181 6.26 26.16 -11.47
CA ASN A 181 6.97 26.96 -10.47
C ASN A 181 6.30 26.95 -9.07
N GLY A 182 5.25 26.14 -8.87
CA GLY A 182 4.49 26.11 -7.63
C GLY A 182 3.26 27.03 -7.61
N PRO A 183 2.57 27.06 -6.47
CA PRO A 183 1.46 28.00 -6.21
C PRO A 183 1.89 29.46 -6.39
N LYS A 184 0.98 30.29 -6.92
CA LYS A 184 1.24 31.72 -7.18
C LYS A 184 1.51 32.53 -5.89
N THR A 185 1.06 32.01 -4.76
CA THR A 185 1.28 32.56 -3.41
C THR A 185 2.74 32.46 -2.95
N PHE A 186 3.58 31.67 -3.63
CA PHE A 186 4.96 31.44 -3.21
C PHE A 186 5.87 32.59 -3.62
N GLU A 187 6.70 33.02 -2.68
CA GLU A 187 7.82 33.93 -2.96
C GLU A 187 8.83 33.28 -3.93
N PRO A 188 9.54 34.07 -4.76
CA PRO A 188 10.49 33.54 -5.75
C PRO A 188 11.58 32.62 -5.17
N ALA A 189 11.97 32.81 -3.91
CA ALA A 189 12.92 31.92 -3.22
C ALA A 189 12.31 30.53 -3.00
N THR A 190 11.07 30.49 -2.50
CA THR A 190 10.32 29.25 -2.26
C THR A 190 10.00 28.53 -3.57
N GLN A 191 9.64 29.27 -4.63
CA GLN A 191 9.42 28.69 -5.97
C GLN A 191 10.67 27.98 -6.52
N ARG A 192 11.85 28.61 -6.39
CA ARG A 192 13.13 28.01 -6.82
C ARG A 192 13.46 26.75 -6.03
N ASN A 193 13.23 26.76 -4.71
CA ASN A 193 13.46 25.59 -3.88
C ASN A 193 12.48 24.45 -4.21
N LEU A 194 11.19 24.76 -4.35
CA LEU A 194 10.18 23.78 -4.75
C LEU A 194 10.54 23.18 -6.11
N LYS A 195 10.94 23.99 -7.09
CA LYS A 195 11.34 23.48 -8.41
C LYS A 195 12.44 22.41 -8.31
N ALA A 196 13.46 22.65 -7.49
CA ALA A 196 14.52 21.65 -7.26
C ALA A 196 13.98 20.35 -6.63
N GLN A 197 13.02 20.44 -5.71
CA GLN A 197 12.36 19.29 -5.10
C GLN A 197 11.46 18.53 -6.09
N LEU A 198 10.79 19.25 -6.99
CA LEU A 198 9.89 18.66 -7.99
C LEU A 198 10.65 18.04 -9.18
N SER A 199 11.89 18.48 -9.44
CA SER A 199 12.74 17.89 -10.47
C SER A 199 13.31 16.51 -10.10
N HIS A 200 13.04 16.00 -8.88
CA HIS A 200 13.51 14.69 -8.46
C HIS A 200 12.87 13.56 -9.29
N LEU A 201 13.68 12.63 -9.80
CA LEU A 201 13.23 11.57 -10.73
C LEU A 201 12.16 10.64 -10.14
N TRP A 202 12.22 10.37 -8.83
CA TRP A 202 11.15 9.63 -8.14
C TRP A 202 9.79 10.32 -8.28
N LEU A 203 9.71 11.64 -8.08
CA LEU A 203 8.44 12.36 -8.21
C LEU A 203 7.95 12.34 -9.66
N LYS A 204 8.84 12.64 -10.61
CA LYS A 204 8.49 12.58 -12.04
C LYS A 204 7.98 11.19 -12.43
N SER A 205 8.58 10.12 -11.90
CA SER A 205 8.10 8.74 -12.08
C SER A 205 6.67 8.56 -11.57
N GLN A 206 6.35 9.06 -10.36
CA GLN A 206 4.99 9.02 -9.80
C GLN A 206 3.97 9.84 -10.60
N ILE A 207 4.40 10.95 -11.20
CA ILE A 207 3.54 11.75 -12.08
C ILE A 207 3.27 11.02 -13.39
N VAL A 208 4.27 10.36 -13.99
CA VAL A 208 4.06 9.51 -15.18
C VAL A 208 3.10 8.36 -14.86
N GLU A 209 3.26 7.71 -13.69
CA GLU A 209 2.34 6.68 -13.20
C GLU A 209 0.91 7.25 -13.06
N SER A 210 0.76 8.42 -12.46
CA SER A 210 -0.53 9.11 -12.27
C SER A 210 -1.22 9.42 -13.60
N LEU A 211 -0.48 10.00 -14.57
CA LEU A 211 -1.01 10.30 -15.89
C LEU A 211 -1.46 9.05 -16.64
N ALA A 212 -0.84 7.89 -16.42
CA ALA A 212 -1.21 6.65 -17.09
C ALA A 212 -2.61 6.13 -16.72
N HIS A 213 -3.18 6.60 -15.60
CA HIS A 213 -4.57 6.32 -15.25
C HIS A 213 -5.58 7.02 -16.15
N LEU A 214 -5.14 8.05 -16.89
CA LEU A 214 -5.97 8.79 -17.83
C LEU A 214 -5.88 8.16 -19.23
N PRO A 215 -6.97 7.61 -19.79
CA PRO A 215 -6.95 7.05 -21.14
C PRO A 215 -6.50 8.07 -22.20
N SER A 216 -6.82 9.35 -22.03
CA SER A 216 -6.41 10.45 -22.92
C SER A 216 -4.89 10.70 -22.93
N GLN A 217 -4.18 10.29 -21.88
CA GLN A 217 -2.73 10.50 -21.73
C GLN A 217 -1.89 9.27 -22.12
N LYS A 218 -2.52 8.20 -22.61
CA LYS A 218 -1.82 6.96 -22.96
C LYS A 218 -0.67 7.18 -23.94
N GLU A 219 -0.90 7.92 -25.03
CA GLU A 219 0.14 8.17 -26.03
C GLU A 219 1.32 8.97 -25.46
N PHE A 220 1.03 9.95 -24.60
CA PHE A 220 2.06 10.72 -23.91
C PHE A 220 2.90 9.82 -22.99
N VAL A 221 2.26 8.98 -22.17
CA VAL A 221 2.96 8.03 -21.27
C VAL A 221 3.81 7.01 -22.03
N MET A 222 3.35 6.58 -23.22
CA MET A 222 4.11 5.67 -24.09
C MET A 222 5.46 6.27 -24.53
N THR A 223 5.60 7.60 -24.58
CA THR A 223 6.89 8.23 -24.88
C THR A 223 7.93 7.93 -23.79
N TYR A 224 7.53 7.90 -22.52
CA TYR A 224 8.40 7.54 -21.40
C TYR A 224 8.67 6.04 -21.33
N LEU A 225 7.67 5.20 -21.66
CA LEU A 225 7.88 3.75 -21.76
C LEU A 225 8.97 3.39 -22.78
N ASN A 226 9.01 4.12 -23.89
CA ASN A 226 9.98 3.93 -24.97
C ASN A 226 11.28 4.74 -24.82
N GLY A 227 11.34 5.65 -23.84
CA GLY A 227 12.51 6.51 -23.60
C GLY A 227 13.66 5.81 -22.89
N ASP A 228 14.78 6.51 -22.73
CA ASP A 228 15.99 5.96 -22.10
C ASP A 228 16.03 6.12 -20.57
N ASN A 229 15.22 7.03 -20.01
CA ASN A 229 15.23 7.29 -18.56
C ASN A 229 14.52 6.15 -17.80
N ILE A 230 15.30 5.33 -17.09
CA ILE A 230 14.82 4.16 -16.34
C ILE A 230 13.74 4.54 -15.31
N HIS A 231 13.91 5.64 -14.57
CA HIS A 231 12.95 6.06 -13.55
C HIS A 231 11.59 6.44 -14.14
N LEU A 232 11.57 7.16 -15.26
CA LEU A 232 10.31 7.52 -15.93
C LEU A 232 9.65 6.31 -16.57
N LYS A 233 10.46 5.39 -17.12
CA LYS A 233 10.00 4.10 -17.65
C LYS A 233 9.35 3.24 -16.57
N VAL A 234 9.94 3.18 -15.37
CA VAL A 234 9.34 2.52 -14.20
C VAL A 234 7.94 3.09 -13.91
N GLY A 235 7.79 4.42 -13.91
CA GLY A 235 6.50 5.09 -13.71
C GLY A 235 5.48 4.69 -14.78
N ALA A 236 5.90 4.68 -16.05
CA ALA A 236 5.06 4.26 -17.17
C ALA A 236 4.62 2.79 -17.05
N ILE A 237 5.52 1.88 -16.67
CA ILE A 237 5.19 0.45 -16.49
C ILE A 237 4.17 0.26 -15.36
N ARG A 238 4.37 0.92 -14.20
CA ARG A 238 3.42 0.84 -13.08
C ARG A 238 2.04 1.34 -13.49
N GLY A 239 1.99 2.54 -14.05
CA GLY A 239 0.75 3.19 -14.41
C GLY A 239 -0.02 2.43 -15.50
N LEU A 240 0.66 2.03 -16.58
CA LEU A 240 0.03 1.27 -17.66
C LEU A 240 -0.41 -0.14 -17.21
N GLY A 241 0.29 -0.74 -16.24
CA GLY A 241 0.02 -2.07 -15.68
C GLY A 241 -1.34 -2.18 -14.98
N ASN A 242 -1.93 -1.07 -14.56
CA ASN A 242 -3.24 -1.04 -13.92
C ASN A 242 -4.39 -1.35 -14.89
N ASN A 243 -4.16 -1.32 -16.21
CA ASN A 243 -5.14 -1.72 -17.22
C ASN A 243 -4.68 -2.98 -17.95
N SER A 244 -5.48 -4.05 -17.86
CA SER A 244 -5.16 -5.35 -18.44
C SER A 244 -4.98 -5.34 -19.96
N GLN A 245 -5.57 -4.38 -20.67
CA GLN A 245 -5.36 -4.21 -22.11
C GLN A 245 -3.92 -3.82 -22.48
N ASN A 246 -3.14 -3.30 -21.51
CA ASN A 246 -1.75 -2.92 -21.72
C ASN A 246 -0.76 -4.04 -21.38
N TRP A 247 -1.18 -5.11 -20.69
CA TRP A 247 -0.26 -6.18 -20.27
C TRP A 247 0.55 -6.79 -21.41
N PRO A 248 0.01 -7.06 -22.62
CA PRO A 248 0.80 -7.56 -23.74
C PRO A 248 1.98 -6.64 -24.12
N LEU A 249 1.82 -5.32 -23.95
CA LEU A 249 2.87 -4.33 -24.21
C LEU A 249 3.97 -4.36 -23.15
N LEU A 250 3.64 -4.77 -21.91
CA LEU A 250 4.57 -4.76 -20.78
C LEU A 250 5.37 -6.06 -20.65
N ARG A 251 4.87 -7.18 -21.19
CA ARG A 251 5.53 -8.50 -21.13
C ARG A 251 7.01 -8.50 -21.55
N PRO A 252 7.43 -7.81 -22.63
CA PRO A 252 8.83 -7.78 -23.02
C PRO A 252 9.77 -7.21 -21.95
N PHE A 253 9.28 -6.38 -21.03
CA PHE A 253 10.08 -5.77 -19.99
C PHE A 253 10.45 -6.73 -18.84
N LEU A 254 9.80 -7.91 -18.75
CA LEU A 254 10.25 -9.00 -17.87
C LEU A 254 11.65 -9.52 -18.25
N ASP A 255 12.03 -9.35 -19.53
CA ASP A 255 13.31 -9.79 -20.09
C ASP A 255 14.36 -8.65 -20.12
N SER A 256 14.04 -7.48 -19.58
CA SER A 256 14.93 -6.31 -19.53
C SER A 256 16.27 -6.63 -18.87
N SER A 257 17.39 -6.05 -19.32
CA SER A 257 18.66 -6.19 -18.59
C SER A 257 18.67 -5.43 -17.26
N ASP A 258 17.80 -4.42 -17.13
CA ASP A 258 17.68 -3.58 -15.93
C ASP A 258 16.79 -4.22 -14.87
N ILE A 259 17.29 -4.32 -13.64
CA ILE A 259 16.63 -5.01 -12.53
C ILE A 259 15.39 -4.24 -12.04
N ASP A 260 15.44 -2.91 -11.99
CA ASP A 260 14.30 -2.11 -11.53
C ASP A 260 13.14 -2.22 -12.53
N ILE A 261 13.45 -2.30 -13.84
CA ILE A 261 12.46 -2.59 -14.88
C ILE A 261 11.88 -4.00 -14.72
N LYS A 262 12.70 -5.04 -14.46
CA LYS A 262 12.19 -6.40 -14.23
C LYS A 262 11.24 -6.46 -13.03
N ILE A 263 11.66 -5.92 -11.89
CA ILE A 263 10.88 -5.87 -10.65
C ILE A 263 9.54 -5.17 -10.92
N THR A 264 9.60 -3.99 -11.53
CA THR A 264 8.41 -3.19 -11.81
C THR A 264 7.46 -3.90 -12.77
N SER A 265 8.00 -4.55 -13.80
CA SER A 265 7.20 -5.30 -14.78
C SER A 265 6.54 -6.52 -14.16
N ALA A 266 7.25 -7.26 -13.31
CA ALA A 266 6.66 -8.36 -12.55
C ALA A 266 5.49 -7.85 -11.68
N GLY A 267 5.69 -6.74 -10.96
CA GLY A 267 4.65 -6.08 -10.18
C GLY A 267 3.42 -5.70 -10.98
N ALA A 268 3.62 -5.05 -12.14
CA ALA A 268 2.56 -4.63 -13.06
C ALA A 268 1.79 -5.81 -13.69
N LEU A 269 2.47 -6.93 -13.91
CA LEU A 269 1.94 -8.13 -14.58
C LEU A 269 1.53 -9.24 -13.60
N LYS A 270 1.46 -8.95 -12.28
CA LYS A 270 1.16 -9.96 -11.26
C LYS A 270 -0.18 -10.68 -11.42
N ASN A 271 -1.11 -10.05 -12.14
CA ASN A 271 -2.44 -10.59 -12.44
C ASN A 271 -2.58 -11.03 -13.91
N ASP A 272 -1.51 -11.00 -14.70
CA ASP A 272 -1.47 -11.52 -16.07
C ASP A 272 -1.00 -12.97 -16.06
N VAL A 273 -1.95 -13.91 -16.18
CA VAL A 273 -1.67 -15.36 -16.16
C VAL A 273 -0.61 -15.76 -17.18
N GLU A 274 -0.59 -15.13 -18.36
CA GLU A 274 0.37 -15.46 -19.42
C GLU A 274 1.81 -15.03 -19.08
N SER A 275 1.97 -14.07 -18.16
CA SER A 275 3.28 -13.61 -17.68
C SER A 275 3.86 -14.48 -16.57
N TRP A 276 3.05 -15.27 -15.87
CA TRP A 276 3.48 -16.02 -14.69
C TRP A 276 4.66 -16.95 -14.93
N PRO A 277 4.72 -17.76 -16.01
CA PRO A 277 5.90 -18.61 -16.27
C PRO A 277 7.20 -17.80 -16.32
N ARG A 278 7.17 -16.59 -16.90
CA ARG A 278 8.32 -15.70 -16.94
C ARG A 278 8.61 -15.08 -15.57
N ILE A 279 7.59 -14.59 -14.87
CA ILE A 279 7.74 -14.02 -13.52
C ILE A 279 8.38 -15.05 -12.58
N ILE A 280 7.93 -16.30 -12.62
CA ILE A 280 8.45 -17.38 -11.77
C ILE A 280 9.89 -17.72 -12.12
N SER A 281 10.26 -17.71 -13.41
CA SER A 281 11.66 -17.92 -13.80
C SER A 281 12.62 -16.90 -13.18
N LEU A 282 12.13 -15.72 -12.79
CA LEU A 282 12.94 -14.71 -12.09
C LEU A 282 13.33 -15.15 -10.67
N LEU A 283 12.58 -16.07 -10.05
CA LEU A 283 12.91 -16.64 -8.74
C LEU A 283 14.19 -17.48 -8.78
N SER A 284 14.56 -18.02 -9.94
CA SER A 284 15.82 -18.77 -10.11
C SER A 284 17.03 -17.90 -10.40
N THR A 285 16.88 -16.57 -10.44
CA THR A 285 18.00 -15.66 -10.67
C THR A 285 18.85 -15.49 -9.40
N PRO A 286 20.17 -15.27 -9.50
CA PRO A 286 21.02 -15.09 -8.32
C PRO A 286 20.83 -13.73 -7.62
N HIS A 287 19.83 -12.93 -8.01
CA HIS A 287 19.66 -11.57 -7.53
C HIS A 287 18.62 -11.50 -6.40
N LYS A 288 19.09 -11.51 -5.15
CA LYS A 288 18.23 -11.59 -3.95
C LYS A 288 17.08 -10.58 -3.92
N ARG A 289 17.34 -9.29 -4.16
CA ARG A 289 16.29 -8.25 -4.20
C ARG A 289 15.24 -8.53 -5.28
N LEU A 290 15.62 -9.10 -6.42
CA LEU A 290 14.65 -9.43 -7.47
C LEU A 290 13.78 -10.60 -7.02
N GLN A 291 14.38 -11.62 -6.42
CA GLN A 291 13.65 -12.77 -5.88
C GLN A 291 12.67 -12.34 -4.77
N ASP A 292 13.08 -11.48 -3.85
CA ASP A 292 12.24 -10.96 -2.76
C ASP A 292 11.02 -10.19 -3.29
N GLU A 293 11.24 -9.30 -4.27
CA GLU A 293 10.17 -8.50 -4.87
C GLU A 293 9.23 -9.32 -5.76
N VAL A 294 9.76 -10.29 -6.50
CA VAL A 294 8.95 -11.22 -7.30
C VAL A 294 8.11 -12.11 -6.39
N THR A 295 8.69 -12.59 -5.29
CA THR A 295 7.96 -13.37 -4.28
C THR A 295 6.81 -12.55 -3.69
N THR A 296 7.08 -11.31 -3.27
CA THR A 296 6.07 -10.35 -2.79
C THR A 296 4.98 -10.10 -3.84
N THR A 297 5.38 -9.92 -5.09
CA THR A 297 4.49 -9.71 -6.22
C THR A 297 3.49 -10.87 -6.37
N LEU A 298 3.99 -12.11 -6.34
CA LEU A 298 3.16 -13.31 -6.48
C LEU A 298 2.19 -13.45 -5.30
N TYR A 299 2.61 -13.10 -4.08
CA TYR A 299 1.76 -13.13 -2.88
C TYR A 299 0.67 -12.07 -2.85
N THR A 300 0.88 -10.94 -3.51
CA THR A 300 -0.11 -9.87 -3.63
C THR A 300 -0.95 -9.95 -4.90
N SER A 301 -0.85 -11.06 -5.64
CA SER A 301 -1.71 -11.33 -6.78
C SER A 301 -3.16 -11.59 -6.33
N THR A 302 -4.08 -11.34 -7.25
CA THR A 302 -5.52 -11.59 -7.09
C THR A 302 -5.99 -12.71 -8.00
N LEU A 303 -5.06 -13.50 -8.55
CA LEU A 303 -5.41 -14.67 -9.35
C LEU A 303 -6.19 -15.68 -8.52
N SER A 304 -7.11 -16.37 -9.18
CA SER A 304 -7.82 -17.50 -8.58
C SER A 304 -6.86 -18.66 -8.30
N PRO A 305 -7.16 -19.53 -7.32
CA PRO A 305 -6.35 -20.71 -7.06
C PRO A 305 -6.11 -21.57 -8.28
N GLN A 306 -7.09 -21.69 -9.18
CA GLN A 306 -6.96 -22.47 -10.41
C GLN A 306 -5.90 -21.90 -11.37
N GLN A 307 -5.67 -20.59 -11.32
CA GLN A 307 -4.67 -19.93 -12.15
C GLN A 307 -3.28 -19.96 -11.49
N SER A 308 -3.20 -19.90 -10.16
CA SER A 308 -1.93 -19.89 -9.42
C SER A 308 -1.43 -21.28 -9.01
N SER A 309 -2.31 -22.28 -8.91
CA SER A 309 -1.97 -23.64 -8.44
C SER A 309 -0.88 -24.34 -9.25
N PRO A 310 -0.76 -24.20 -10.59
CA PRO A 310 0.31 -24.85 -11.34
C PRO A 310 1.71 -24.42 -10.89
N HIS A 311 1.80 -23.28 -10.21
CA HIS A 311 3.03 -22.60 -9.85
C HIS A 311 3.28 -22.53 -8.34
N LEU A 312 2.33 -23.01 -7.52
CA LEU A 312 2.38 -22.87 -6.07
C LEU A 312 3.63 -23.50 -5.44
N LEU A 313 4.05 -24.66 -5.94
CA LEU A 313 5.28 -25.34 -5.49
C LEU A 313 6.54 -24.52 -5.75
N GLU A 314 6.66 -23.91 -6.93
CA GLU A 314 7.82 -23.11 -7.31
C GLU A 314 7.91 -21.84 -6.46
N ILE A 315 6.77 -21.19 -6.23
CA ILE A 315 6.65 -20.02 -5.36
C ILE A 315 7.09 -20.37 -3.93
N LEU A 316 6.64 -21.52 -3.42
CA LEU A 316 6.97 -21.92 -2.05
C LEU A 316 8.44 -22.32 -1.90
N ARG A 317 8.99 -23.06 -2.86
CA ARG A 317 10.43 -23.39 -2.90
C ARG A 317 11.30 -22.13 -2.87
N ALA A 318 10.99 -21.14 -3.70
CA ALA A 318 11.75 -19.89 -3.73
C ALA A 318 11.70 -19.17 -2.37
N SER A 319 10.52 -19.12 -1.76
CA SER A 319 10.31 -18.51 -0.44
C SER A 319 11.13 -19.13 0.69
N PHE A 320 11.33 -20.45 0.67
CA PHE A 320 12.16 -21.12 1.67
C PHE A 320 13.66 -20.96 1.41
N GLN A 321 14.06 -20.84 0.14
CA GLN A 321 15.47 -20.67 -0.23
C GLN A 321 16.00 -19.26 0.05
N LEU A 322 15.14 -18.25 0.13
CA LEU A 322 15.56 -16.85 0.34
C LEU A 322 16.03 -16.55 1.78
N PHE A 323 15.66 -17.39 2.75
CA PHE A 323 15.87 -17.12 4.18
C PHE A 323 16.39 -18.34 4.97
N PRO A 324 17.50 -18.99 4.55
CA PRO A 324 18.01 -20.18 5.26
C PRO A 324 18.49 -19.88 6.69
N ASP A 325 18.92 -18.63 6.94
CA ASP A 325 19.53 -18.20 8.22
C ASP A 325 18.68 -17.23 9.03
N ALA A 326 17.40 -17.03 8.67
CA ALA A 326 16.50 -16.13 9.41
C ALA A 326 15.99 -16.78 10.72
N GLN A 327 16.91 -17.11 11.63
CA GLN A 327 16.58 -17.62 12.96
C GLN A 327 16.12 -16.50 13.92
N ASP A 328 16.49 -15.24 13.65
CA ASP A 328 16.26 -14.13 14.59
C ASP A 328 15.23 -13.08 14.13
N ASP A 329 14.70 -13.19 12.91
CA ASP A 329 13.71 -12.23 12.41
C ASP A 329 12.46 -12.98 11.94
N PHE A 330 11.38 -12.86 12.71
CA PHE A 330 9.99 -13.10 12.29
C PHE A 330 9.61 -12.09 11.21
N SER A 331 10.34 -12.09 10.09
CA SER A 331 10.29 -11.03 9.11
C SER A 331 8.88 -10.95 8.52
N PHE A 332 8.45 -9.73 8.20
CA PHE A 332 7.19 -9.42 7.54
C PHE A 332 6.88 -10.33 6.32
N ASN A 333 7.92 -10.85 5.66
CA ASN A 333 7.80 -11.76 4.53
C ASN A 333 7.27 -13.15 4.94
N HIS A 334 7.61 -13.68 6.11
CA HIS A 334 7.10 -14.97 6.60
C HIS A 334 5.59 -14.93 6.84
N HIS A 335 5.08 -13.84 7.41
CA HIS A 335 3.65 -13.64 7.60
C HIS A 335 2.90 -13.60 6.26
N ARG A 336 3.46 -12.93 5.25
CA ARG A 336 2.90 -12.91 3.89
C ARG A 336 2.89 -14.29 3.25
N GLN A 337 3.95 -15.07 3.42
CA GLN A 337 4.04 -16.46 2.96
C GLN A 337 2.94 -17.32 3.57
N GLN A 338 2.80 -17.30 4.90
CA GLN A 338 1.78 -18.05 5.63
C GLN A 338 0.37 -17.64 5.19
N TRP A 339 0.09 -16.34 5.11
CA TRP A 339 -1.20 -15.84 4.64
C TRP A 339 -1.53 -16.23 3.22
N PHE A 340 -0.54 -16.21 2.31
CA PHE A 340 -0.73 -16.64 0.94
C PHE A 340 -1.06 -18.13 0.88
N VAL A 341 -0.30 -18.99 1.55
CA VAL A 341 -0.56 -20.44 1.61
C VAL A 341 -1.95 -20.70 2.19
N LEU A 342 -2.29 -20.08 3.32
CA LEU A 342 -3.60 -20.23 3.95
C LEU A 342 -4.72 -19.76 3.04
N ARG A 343 -4.57 -18.61 2.36
CA ARG A 343 -5.55 -18.09 1.41
C ARG A 343 -5.75 -19.06 0.26
N GLN A 344 -4.68 -19.56 -0.34
CA GLN A 344 -4.75 -20.50 -1.45
C GLN A 344 -5.45 -21.80 -1.01
N LEU A 345 -5.06 -22.38 0.14
CA LEU A 345 -5.67 -23.60 0.67
C LEU A 345 -7.15 -23.44 1.02
N ARG A 346 -7.54 -22.31 1.64
CA ARG A 346 -8.94 -22.04 2.02
C ARG A 346 -9.85 -21.82 0.83
N GLN A 347 -9.32 -21.36 -0.30
CA GLN A 347 -10.09 -21.15 -1.53
C GLN A 347 -10.26 -22.44 -2.34
N LEU A 348 -9.68 -23.56 -1.91
CA LEU A 348 -9.96 -24.88 -2.44
C LEU A 348 -11.27 -25.40 -1.83
N ASP A 349 -12.39 -24.76 -2.18
CA ASP A 349 -13.74 -25.08 -1.66
C ASP A 349 -14.24 -26.49 -2.07
N SER A 350 -13.53 -27.17 -2.97
CA SER A 350 -13.78 -28.57 -3.29
C SER A 350 -12.48 -29.30 -3.67
N ILE A 351 -12.33 -30.51 -3.17
CA ILE A 351 -11.22 -31.41 -3.52
C ILE A 351 -11.44 -31.88 -4.96
N GLN A 352 -10.88 -31.15 -5.92
CA GLN A 352 -10.42 -31.80 -7.14
C GLN A 352 -9.18 -32.62 -6.76
N GLU A 353 -9.06 -33.84 -7.27
CA GLU A 353 -7.97 -34.78 -6.95
C GLU A 353 -6.58 -34.13 -7.10
N ASP A 354 -6.45 -33.22 -8.07
CA ASP A 354 -5.22 -32.45 -8.32
C ASP A 354 -4.84 -31.51 -7.18
N ASN A 355 -5.82 -30.94 -6.47
CA ASN A 355 -5.59 -30.05 -5.32
C ASN A 355 -5.07 -30.83 -4.10
N LEU A 356 -5.59 -32.05 -3.89
CA LEU A 356 -5.11 -32.94 -2.82
C LEU A 356 -3.67 -33.40 -3.11
N ARG A 357 -3.38 -33.78 -4.37
CA ARG A 357 -2.03 -34.14 -4.79
C ARG A 357 -1.04 -32.99 -4.59
N LEU A 358 -1.45 -31.76 -4.92
CA LEU A 358 -0.64 -30.57 -4.68
C LEU A 358 -0.39 -30.36 -3.18
N ALA A 359 -1.43 -30.44 -2.34
CA ALA A 359 -1.30 -30.26 -0.90
C ALA A 359 -0.41 -31.34 -0.25
N LEU A 360 -0.49 -32.59 -0.68
CA LEU A 360 0.41 -33.67 -0.22
C LEU A 360 1.85 -33.46 -0.69
N SER A 361 2.05 -33.03 -1.94
CA SER A 361 3.38 -32.68 -2.45
C SER A 361 3.99 -31.51 -1.68
N LEU A 362 3.17 -30.56 -1.26
CA LEU A 362 3.60 -29.44 -0.41
C LEU A 362 4.00 -29.89 0.97
N GLU A 363 3.23 -30.78 1.59
CA GLU A 363 3.56 -31.36 2.89
C GLU A 363 4.91 -32.10 2.83
N GLU A 364 5.11 -32.90 1.79
CA GLU A 364 6.36 -33.64 1.58
C GLU A 364 7.56 -32.69 1.40
N GLU A 365 7.41 -31.65 0.58
CA GLU A 365 8.47 -30.67 0.32
C GLU A 365 8.83 -29.88 1.60
N LEU A 366 7.82 -29.38 2.33
CA LEU A 366 8.02 -28.67 3.60
C LEU A 366 8.71 -29.55 4.63
N SER A 367 8.36 -30.83 4.69
CA SER A 367 8.96 -31.79 5.63
C SER A 367 10.44 -32.08 5.32
N LYS A 368 10.89 -31.89 4.07
CA LYS A 368 12.31 -32.05 3.68
C LYS A 368 13.19 -30.90 4.15
N HIS A 369 12.60 -29.76 4.49
CA HIS A 369 13.31 -28.56 4.90
C HIS A 369 12.83 -28.11 6.29
N PRO A 370 13.11 -28.86 7.37
CA PRO A 370 12.66 -28.49 8.71
C PRO A 370 13.30 -27.17 9.12
N SER A 371 12.47 -26.18 9.40
CA SER A 371 12.86 -24.92 10.00
C SER A 371 11.75 -24.52 10.99
N PRO A 372 12.07 -23.79 12.08
CA PRO A 372 11.05 -23.32 13.02
C PRO A 372 9.89 -22.58 12.34
N ASN A 373 10.18 -21.90 11.22
CA ASN A 373 9.20 -21.15 10.45
C ASN A 373 8.36 -22.04 9.53
N ASN A 374 8.91 -23.16 9.06
CA ASN A 374 8.21 -24.15 8.25
C ASN A 374 7.25 -24.99 9.10
N ASP A 375 7.56 -25.20 10.38
CA ASP A 375 6.72 -25.97 11.30
C ASP A 375 5.30 -25.38 11.42
N VAL A 376 5.17 -24.06 11.51
CA VAL A 376 3.85 -23.39 11.57
C VAL A 376 3.06 -23.59 10.28
N THR A 377 3.70 -23.38 9.13
CA THR A 377 3.05 -23.55 7.81
C THR A 377 2.68 -25.01 7.56
N LEU A 378 3.56 -25.94 7.94
CA LEU A 378 3.36 -27.38 7.84
C LEU A 378 2.24 -27.86 8.75
N GLU A 379 2.17 -27.40 10.00
CA GLU A 379 1.09 -27.74 10.93
C GLU A 379 -0.26 -27.18 10.46
N LEU A 380 -0.27 -25.96 9.89
CA LEU A 380 -1.46 -25.41 9.25
C LEU A 380 -1.91 -26.25 8.06
N LEU A 381 -0.99 -26.62 7.16
CA LEU A 381 -1.27 -27.47 6.02
C LEU A 381 -1.81 -28.84 6.45
N LYS A 382 -1.16 -29.51 7.41
CA LYS A 382 -1.62 -30.77 8.00
C LYS A 382 -3.00 -30.66 8.62
N ARG A 383 -3.28 -29.55 9.33
CA ARG A 383 -4.60 -29.30 9.93
C ARG A 383 -5.68 -29.14 8.88
N GLU A 384 -5.41 -28.42 7.80
CA GLU A 384 -6.36 -28.28 6.69
C GLU A 384 -6.53 -29.61 5.94
N LEU A 385 -5.44 -30.33 5.64
CA LEU A 385 -5.47 -31.69 5.07
C LEU A 385 -6.34 -32.66 5.88
N LYS A 386 -6.27 -32.61 7.22
CA LYS A 386 -7.13 -33.39 8.12
C LYS A 386 -8.61 -33.06 8.04
N ARG A 387 -9.01 -31.86 7.58
CA ARG A 387 -10.43 -31.53 7.38
C ARG A 387 -11.00 -32.17 6.11
N PHE A 388 -10.13 -32.62 5.22
CA PHE A 388 -10.48 -33.23 3.95
C PHE A 388 -10.53 -34.76 4.01
N HIS A 389 -10.06 -35.37 5.11
CA HIS A 389 -10.16 -36.79 5.43
C HIS A 389 -11.25 -37.02 6.48
#